data_AF-A0A7W7YP50-F1
#
_entry.id   AF-A0A7W7YP50-F1
#
_cell.length_a   1.000
_cell.length_b   1.000
_cell.length_c   1.000
_cell.angle_alpha   90.00
_cell.angle_beta   90.00
_cell.angle_gamma   90.00
#
_symmetry.space_group_name_H-M   'P 1'
#
loop_
_entity.id
_entity.type
_entity.pdbx_description
1 polymer ?
#
loop_
_entity_poly.entity_id
_entity_poly.type
_entity_poly.pdbx_seq_one_letter_code
_entity_poly.pdbx_strand_id
1 'polypeptide(L)'
;MKASFQAAEPQPLVRSKTRRARHHPRPGRLVSVSLLLFLSWLGIGIFIASAIAMWRTGDSLAGWSALGGLVLFTLGRISSFVLGRHVNCTLCHGPVLHEKRCHKHAEAFKITPLSYRSSTVAAILSTGGFRCMYCGTPYRLKK
;
A
#
# COMPACT_ATOMS: atom_id res chain seq x y z
N MET A 1 -23.91 39.30 -18.39
CA MET A 1 -24.39 38.40 -17.33
C MET A 1 -23.37 37.29 -17.12
N LYS A 2 -22.68 37.23 -15.98
CA LYS A 2 -21.67 36.20 -15.66
C LYS A 2 -22.38 35.02 -15.00
N ALA A 3 -22.40 33.86 -15.67
CA ALA A 3 -22.88 32.63 -15.07
C ALA A 3 -21.87 32.15 -14.03
N SER A 4 -22.20 32.29 -12.75
CA SER A 4 -21.46 31.71 -11.65
C SER A 4 -21.72 30.20 -11.63
N PHE A 5 -20.72 29.42 -12.02
CA PHE A 5 -20.69 27.97 -11.88
C PHE A 5 -20.60 27.66 -10.38
N GLN A 6 -21.74 27.47 -9.71
CA GLN A 6 -21.79 26.92 -8.35
C GLN A 6 -21.38 25.45 -8.45
N ALA A 7 -20.10 25.18 -8.18
CA ALA A 7 -19.66 23.82 -7.89
C ALA A 7 -20.42 23.36 -6.65
N ALA A 8 -21.35 22.42 -6.83
CA ALA A 8 -22.09 21.83 -5.73
C ALA A 8 -21.09 21.31 -4.69
N GLU A 9 -21.25 21.77 -3.44
CA GLU A 9 -20.46 21.30 -2.32
C GLU A 9 -20.55 19.76 -2.26
N PRO A 10 -19.42 19.03 -2.18
CA PRO A 10 -19.46 17.59 -2.15
C PRO A 10 -20.23 17.12 -0.92
N GLN A 11 -21.45 16.62 -1.14
CA GLN A 11 -22.31 16.04 -0.12
C GLN A 11 -21.50 15.05 0.74
N PRO A 12 -21.54 15.16 2.09
CA PRO A 12 -20.83 14.24 2.94
C PRO A 12 -21.33 12.82 2.67
N LEU A 13 -20.42 11.92 2.29
CA LEU A 13 -20.73 10.54 1.96
C LEU A 13 -21.43 9.88 3.15
N VAL A 14 -22.75 9.71 3.04
CA VAL A 14 -23.59 9.01 4.02
C VAL A 14 -22.95 7.66 4.33
N ARG A 15 -22.59 7.45 5.60
CA ARG A 15 -21.93 6.24 6.12
C ARG A 15 -22.73 5.02 5.68
N SER A 16 -22.19 4.25 4.74
CA SER A 16 -22.99 3.25 4.03
C SER A 16 -23.16 2.01 4.88
N LYS A 17 -24.38 1.44 4.89
CA LYS A 17 -24.69 0.10 5.44
C LYS A 17 -23.51 -0.85 5.18
N THR A 18 -23.04 -1.54 6.23
CA THR A 18 -21.93 -2.50 6.20
C THR A 18 -21.98 -3.39 4.96
N ARG A 19 -21.20 -3.04 3.92
CA ARG A 19 -21.17 -3.82 2.68
C ARG A 19 -20.47 -5.15 2.93
N ARG A 20 -21.06 -6.25 2.45
CA ARG A 20 -20.42 -7.57 2.50
C ARG A 20 -19.11 -7.54 1.71
N ALA A 21 -18.09 -8.20 2.26
CA ALA A 21 -16.80 -8.30 1.61
C ALA A 21 -16.91 -9.12 0.31
N ARG A 22 -16.33 -8.61 -0.78
CA ARG A 22 -16.28 -9.30 -2.07
C ARG A 22 -14.97 -10.08 -2.23
N HIS A 23 -15.02 -11.15 -3.02
CA HIS A 23 -13.81 -11.86 -3.41
C HIS A 23 -13.06 -11.06 -4.48
N HIS A 24 -11.74 -10.94 -4.35
CA HIS A 24 -10.90 -10.32 -5.38
C HIS A 24 -10.42 -11.40 -6.36
N PRO A 25 -10.52 -11.19 -7.69
CA PRO A 25 -10.27 -12.24 -8.68
C PRO A 25 -8.82 -12.75 -8.73
N ARG A 26 -7.85 -11.97 -8.23
CA ARG A 26 -6.42 -12.32 -8.24
C ARG A 26 -5.77 -12.12 -6.86
N PRO A 27 -6.16 -12.91 -5.84
CA PRO A 27 -5.67 -12.70 -4.47
C PRO A 27 -4.17 -13.00 -4.35
N GLY A 28 -3.66 -14.01 -5.07
CA GLY A 28 -2.23 -14.37 -5.01
C GLY A 28 -1.29 -13.27 -5.49
N ARG A 29 -1.70 -12.48 -6.50
CA ARG A 29 -0.90 -11.34 -6.98
C ARG A 29 -0.88 -10.19 -5.97
N LEU A 30 -2.01 -9.95 -5.29
CA LEU A 30 -2.07 -8.99 -4.19
C LEU A 30 -1.16 -9.39 -3.03
N VAL A 31 -1.20 -10.67 -2.62
CA VAL A 31 -0.35 -11.17 -1.53
C VAL A 31 1.12 -11.07 -1.88
N SER A 32 1.53 -11.53 -3.06
CA SER A 32 2.94 -11.46 -3.49
C SER A 32 3.46 -10.02 -3.56
N VAL A 33 2.68 -9.09 -4.11
CA VAL A 33 3.06 -7.65 -4.13
C VAL A 33 3.14 -7.09 -2.71
N SER A 34 2.18 -7.40 -1.84
CA SER A 34 2.20 -6.99 -0.43
C SER A 34 3.42 -7.55 0.31
N LEU A 35 3.77 -8.81 0.06
CA LEU A 35 4.93 -9.48 0.65
C LEU A 35 6.24 -8.83 0.20
N LEU A 36 6.39 -8.55 -1.11
CA LEU A 36 7.56 -7.85 -1.67
C LEU A 36 7.71 -6.43 -1.09
N LEU A 37 6.59 -5.71 -0.93
CA LEU A 37 6.58 -4.40 -0.28
C LEU A 37 7.00 -4.48 1.19
N PHE A 38 6.55 -5.51 1.91
CA PHE A 38 6.93 -5.73 3.29
C PHE A 38 8.42 -6.08 3.41
N LEU A 39 8.94 -6.98 2.55
CA LEU A 39 10.37 -7.29 2.48
C LEU A 39 11.21 -6.05 2.16
N SER A 40 10.72 -5.17 1.28
CA SER A 40 11.39 -3.91 0.98
C SER A 40 11.48 -3.01 2.23
N TRP A 41 10.41 -2.91 3.02
CA TRP A 41 10.44 -2.20 4.30
C TRP A 41 11.43 -2.81 5.31
N LEU A 42 11.62 -4.13 5.31
CA LEU A 42 12.67 -4.76 6.10
C LEU A 42 14.07 -4.45 5.55
N GLY A 43 14.24 -4.48 4.23
CA GLY A 43 15.52 -4.16 3.56
C GLY A 43 16.02 -2.76 3.89
N ILE A 44 15.14 -1.75 3.91
CA ILE A 44 15.53 -0.39 4.33
C ILE A 44 15.86 -0.33 5.83
N GLY A 45 15.17 -1.11 6.68
CA GLY A 45 15.51 -1.23 8.10
C GLY A 45 16.90 -1.83 8.32
N ILE A 46 17.22 -2.90 7.59
CA ILE A 46 18.54 -3.55 7.60
C ILE A 46 19.61 -2.60 7.08
N PHE A 47 19.33 -1.84 6.02
CA PHE A 47 20.25 -0.85 5.49
C PHE A 47 20.59 0.23 6.52
N ILE A 48 19.58 0.81 7.18
CA ILE A 48 19.78 1.84 8.22
C ILE A 48 20.54 1.26 9.41
N ALA A 49 20.14 0.07 9.89
CA ALA A 49 20.83 -0.58 11.01
C ALA A 49 22.29 -0.90 10.69
N SER A 50 22.57 -1.41 9.49
CA SER A 50 23.93 -1.73 9.03
C SER A 50 24.77 -0.46 8.82
N ALA A 51 24.17 0.62 8.31
CA ALA A 51 24.86 1.91 8.18
C ALA A 51 25.26 2.49 9.55
N ILE A 52 24.37 2.39 10.54
CA ILE A 52 24.67 2.81 11.93
C ILE A 52 25.76 1.92 12.54
N ALA A 53 25.68 0.60 12.31
CA ALA A 53 26.70 -0.34 12.79
C ALA A 53 28.07 -0.04 12.17
N MET A 54 28.13 0.18 10.86
CA MET A 54 29.35 0.55 10.14
C MET A 54 29.96 1.85 10.68
N TRP A 55 29.13 2.85 11.00
CA TRP A 55 29.60 4.10 11.62
C TRP A 55 30.25 3.87 13.00
N ARG A 56 29.76 2.90 13.78
CA ARG A 56 30.25 2.64 15.13
C ARG A 56 31.47 1.73 15.18
N THR A 57 31.50 0.66 14.38
CA THR A 57 32.55 -0.37 14.49
C THR A 57 33.55 -0.35 13.33
N GLY A 58 33.24 0.30 12.21
CA GLY A 58 34.13 0.34 11.04
C GLY A 58 34.28 -1.00 10.32
N ASP A 59 33.49 -2.02 10.69
CA ASP A 59 33.61 -3.37 10.15
C ASP A 59 33.19 -3.45 8.67
N SER A 60 34.03 -4.09 7.86
CA SER A 60 33.76 -4.28 6.42
C SER A 60 32.50 -5.12 6.17
N LEU A 61 32.17 -6.06 7.06
CA LEU A 61 30.96 -6.90 6.99
C LEU A 61 29.67 -6.06 7.04
N ALA A 62 29.65 -4.98 7.83
CA ALA A 62 28.49 -4.08 7.93
C ALA A 62 28.26 -3.30 6.62
N GLY A 63 29.34 -3.00 5.88
CA GLY A 63 29.24 -2.41 4.54
C GLY A 63 28.58 -3.36 3.53
N TRP A 64 28.99 -4.65 3.54
CA TRP A 64 28.39 -5.66 2.67
C TRP A 64 26.91 -5.90 2.98
N SER A 65 26.52 -5.96 4.26
CA SER A 65 25.11 -6.11 4.64
C SER A 65 24.28 -4.88 4.29
N ALA A 66 24.84 -3.67 4.41
CA ALA A 66 24.19 -2.45 3.96
C ALA A 66 23.94 -2.49 2.44
N LEU A 67 24.95 -2.87 1.64
CA LEU A 67 24.80 -2.99 0.19
C LEU A 67 23.70 -4.00 -0.18
N GLY A 68 23.69 -5.16 0.49
CA GLY A 68 22.66 -6.18 0.30
C GLY A 68 21.25 -5.68 0.63
N GLY A 69 21.09 -4.95 1.74
CA GLY A 69 19.83 -4.31 2.13
C GLY A 69 19.33 -3.29 1.11
N LEU A 70 20.24 -2.49 0.54
CA LEU A 70 19.92 -1.51 -0.49
C LEU A 70 19.47 -2.17 -1.81
N VAL A 71 20.17 -3.23 -2.24
CA VAL A 71 19.78 -4.01 -3.42
C VAL A 71 18.43 -4.67 -3.22
N LEU A 72 18.18 -5.29 -2.07
CA LEU A 72 16.90 -5.89 -1.75
C LEU A 72 15.77 -4.85 -1.72
N PHE A 73 16.03 -3.67 -1.14
CA PHE A 73 15.08 -2.57 -1.12
C PHE A 73 14.72 -2.12 -2.53
N THR A 74 15.71 -1.85 -3.39
CA THR A 74 15.50 -1.35 -4.75
C THR A 74 14.79 -2.39 -5.63
N LEU A 75 15.26 -3.63 -5.64
CA LEU A 75 14.62 -4.72 -6.40
C LEU A 75 13.20 -5.00 -5.90
N GLY A 76 12.98 -5.00 -4.58
CA GLY A 76 11.65 -5.17 -3.99
C GLY A 76 10.68 -4.07 -4.41
N ARG A 77 11.13 -2.81 -4.45
CA ARG A 77 10.31 -1.66 -4.89
C ARG A 77 9.99 -1.74 -6.38
N ILE A 78 10.99 -2.01 -7.22
CA ILE A 78 10.83 -2.12 -8.68
C ILE A 78 9.85 -3.27 -9.00
N SER A 79 10.09 -4.45 -8.44
CA SER A 79 9.24 -5.62 -8.64
C SER A 79 7.80 -5.37 -8.18
N SER A 80 7.63 -4.81 -6.99
CA SER A 80 6.30 -4.44 -6.46
C SER A 80 5.59 -3.41 -7.34
N PHE A 81 6.33 -2.50 -7.97
CA PHE A 81 5.77 -1.49 -8.86
C PHE A 81 5.31 -2.10 -10.18
N VAL A 82 6.11 -2.96 -10.80
CA VAL A 82 5.76 -3.66 -12.04
C VAL A 82 4.56 -4.58 -11.83
N LEU A 83 4.57 -5.40 -10.77
CA LEU A 83 3.45 -6.30 -10.48
C LEU A 83 2.20 -5.55 -10.02
N GLY A 84 2.36 -4.49 -9.24
CA GLY A 84 1.28 -3.69 -8.66
C GLY A 84 0.50 -2.85 -9.69
N ARG A 85 1.10 -2.51 -10.84
CA ARG A 85 0.45 -1.73 -11.92
C ARG A 85 -0.80 -2.39 -12.49
N HIS A 86 -0.89 -3.72 -12.42
CA HIS A 86 -2.03 -4.49 -12.94
C HIS A 86 -3.05 -4.87 -11.87
N VAL A 87 -2.89 -4.37 -10.63
CA VAL A 87 -3.77 -4.70 -9.50
C VAL A 87 -4.76 -3.56 -9.29
N ASN A 88 -5.85 -3.64 -10.05
CA ASN A 88 -6.93 -2.67 -10.00
C ASN A 88 -8.13 -3.24 -9.26
N CYS A 89 -8.85 -2.35 -8.57
CA CYS A 89 -10.14 -2.66 -7.97
C CYS A 89 -11.15 -3.04 -9.07
N THR A 90 -11.92 -4.10 -8.89
CA THR A 90 -12.93 -4.52 -9.89
C THR A 90 -14.12 -3.59 -9.99
N LEU A 91 -14.31 -2.69 -9.01
CA LEU A 91 -15.46 -1.80 -8.95
C LEU A 91 -15.12 -0.40 -9.49
N CYS A 92 -14.06 0.22 -8.98
CA CYS A 92 -13.66 1.56 -9.37
C CYS A 92 -12.48 1.60 -10.35
N HIS A 93 -11.93 0.44 -10.72
CA HIS A 93 -10.72 0.32 -11.56
C HIS A 93 -9.49 1.10 -11.05
N GLY A 94 -9.55 1.64 -9.83
CA GLY A 94 -8.45 2.33 -9.19
C GLY A 94 -7.36 1.35 -8.72
N PRO A 95 -6.08 1.75 -8.73
CA PRO A 95 -5.00 0.88 -8.31
C PRO A 95 -5.05 0.67 -6.79
N VAL A 96 -5.07 -0.58 -6.33
CA VAL A 96 -5.22 -0.89 -4.90
C VAL A 96 -3.97 -0.52 -4.09
N LEU A 97 -2.80 -0.70 -4.70
CA LEU A 97 -1.49 -0.52 -4.07
C LEU A 97 -0.77 0.77 -4.50
N HIS A 98 -1.44 1.64 -5.26
CA HIS A 98 -0.85 2.91 -5.68
C HIS A 98 -1.73 4.07 -5.25
N GLU A 99 -1.13 5.03 -4.58
CA GLU A 99 -1.82 6.20 -4.06
C GLU A 99 -1.84 7.28 -5.14
N LYS A 100 -3.04 7.59 -5.64
CA LYS A 100 -3.28 8.73 -6.54
C LYS A 100 -3.66 9.95 -5.71
N ARG A 101 -3.45 11.15 -6.26
CA ARG A 101 -3.84 12.45 -5.65
C ARG A 101 -5.37 12.70 -5.63
N CYS A 102 -6.18 11.65 -5.65
CA CYS A 102 -7.63 11.76 -5.62
C CYS A 102 -8.14 11.78 -4.18
N HIS A 103 -9.32 12.36 -3.97
CA HIS A 103 -10.00 12.31 -2.69
C HIS A 103 -10.23 10.85 -2.28
N LYS A 104 -9.86 10.50 -1.04
CA LYS A 104 -9.99 9.14 -0.52
C LYS A 104 -11.34 8.98 0.16
N HIS A 105 -11.86 7.76 0.13
CA HIS A 105 -13.13 7.48 0.79
C HIS A 105 -12.99 7.65 2.31
N ALA A 106 -14.02 8.20 2.98
CA ALA A 106 -14.02 8.38 4.43
C ALA A 106 -13.91 7.04 5.19
N GLU A 107 -14.41 5.95 4.60
CA GLU A 107 -14.33 4.59 5.17
C GLU A 107 -13.03 3.85 4.83
N ALA A 108 -12.08 4.49 4.13
CA ALA A 108 -10.79 3.91 3.81
C ALA A 108 -9.97 3.68 5.08
N PHE A 109 -9.47 2.47 5.27
CA PHE A 109 -8.67 2.13 6.44
C PHE A 109 -7.28 2.76 6.33
N LYS A 110 -6.94 3.58 7.32
CA LYS A 110 -5.62 4.17 7.50
C LYS A 110 -5.19 3.95 8.95
N ILE A 111 -4.02 3.34 9.13
CA ILE A 111 -3.34 3.34 10.42
C ILE A 111 -2.53 4.62 10.46
N THR A 112 -2.95 5.61 11.24
CA THR A 112 -2.11 6.80 11.53
C THR A 112 -0.94 6.32 12.39
N PRO A 113 0.35 6.55 12.05
CA PRO A 113 0.95 7.51 11.10
C PRO A 113 1.28 6.99 9.69
N LEU A 114 0.96 5.74 9.38
CA LEU A 114 1.31 5.10 8.11
C LEU A 114 0.47 5.62 6.92
N SER A 115 1.06 5.51 5.72
CA SER A 115 0.35 5.75 4.46
C SER A 115 -0.83 4.78 4.29
N TYR A 116 -1.81 5.16 3.47
CA TYR A 116 -2.92 4.25 3.17
C TYR A 116 -2.39 2.96 2.51
N ARG A 117 -1.33 3.07 1.69
CA ARG A 117 -0.71 1.93 0.99
C ARG A 117 -0.10 0.93 1.97
N SER A 118 0.64 1.42 2.97
CA SER A 118 1.23 0.52 3.97
C SER A 118 0.15 -0.06 4.89
N SER A 119 -0.91 0.70 5.17
CA SER A 119 -2.06 0.21 5.94
C SER A 119 -2.79 -0.93 5.21
N THR A 120 -2.99 -0.82 3.88
CA THR A 120 -3.60 -1.90 3.09
C THR A 120 -2.67 -3.11 2.98
N VAL A 121 -1.37 -2.93 2.78
CA VAL A 121 -0.38 -4.03 2.79
C VAL A 121 -0.43 -4.78 4.13
N ALA A 122 -0.42 -4.04 5.25
CA ALA A 122 -0.51 -4.63 6.58
C ALA A 122 -1.82 -5.41 6.77
N ALA A 123 -2.97 -4.84 6.39
CA ALA A 123 -4.27 -5.51 6.49
C ALA A 123 -4.34 -6.78 5.63
N ILE A 124 -3.78 -6.77 4.41
CA ILE A 124 -3.73 -7.94 3.53
C ILE A 124 -2.93 -9.06 4.19
N LEU A 125 -1.77 -8.74 4.78
CA LEU A 125 -0.89 -9.72 5.40
C LEU A 125 -1.43 -10.24 6.74
N SER A 126 -2.05 -9.37 7.56
CA SER A 126 -2.53 -9.75 8.89
C SER A 126 -3.91 -10.42 8.87
N THR A 127 -4.86 -9.83 8.13
CA THR A 127 -6.27 -10.25 8.14
C THR A 127 -6.70 -11.01 6.89
N GLY A 128 -5.86 -11.03 5.83
CA GLY A 128 -6.27 -11.61 4.55
C GLY A 128 -7.42 -10.85 3.89
N GLY A 129 -7.60 -9.58 4.24
CA GLY A 129 -8.64 -8.70 3.72
C GLY A 129 -8.16 -7.26 3.60
N PHE A 130 -8.81 -6.47 2.76
CA PHE A 130 -8.49 -5.06 2.61
C PHE A 130 -9.71 -4.25 2.22
N ARG A 131 -9.67 -2.93 2.44
CA ARG A 131 -10.65 -1.99 1.90
C ARG A 131 -10.00 -1.16 0.82
N CYS A 132 -10.68 -0.99 -0.31
CA CYS A 132 -10.20 -0.11 -1.37
C CYS A 132 -10.21 1.35 -0.88
N MET A 133 -9.13 2.11 -1.13
CA MET A 133 -9.00 3.51 -0.69
C MET A 133 -9.96 4.47 -1.38
N TYR A 134 -10.38 4.14 -2.61
CA TYR A 134 -11.19 5.04 -3.44
C TYR A 134 -12.68 4.78 -3.28
N CYS A 135 -13.12 3.51 -3.37
CA CYS A 135 -14.54 3.15 -3.28
C CYS A 135 -14.98 2.62 -1.91
N GLY A 136 -14.07 2.51 -0.93
CA GLY A 136 -14.36 2.02 0.42
C GLY A 136 -14.78 0.54 0.51
N THR A 137 -14.87 -0.17 -0.61
CA THR A 137 -15.43 -1.53 -0.66
C THR A 137 -14.48 -2.52 0.03
N PRO A 138 -14.99 -3.35 0.96
CA PRO A 138 -14.21 -4.41 1.58
C PRO A 138 -14.03 -5.60 0.63
N TYR A 139 -12.81 -6.13 0.59
CA TYR A 139 -12.40 -7.31 -0.15
C TYR A 139 -11.81 -8.34 0.81
N ARG A 140 -12.10 -9.63 0.57
CA ARG A 140 -11.48 -10.77 1.25
C ARG A 140 -10.69 -11.59 0.23
N LEU A 141 -9.49 -12.03 0.63
CA LEU A 141 -8.62 -12.87 -0.19
C LEU A 141 -8.95 -14.36 -0.07
N LYS A 142 -9.45 -14.80 1.09
CA LYS A 142 -10.00 -16.15 1.29
C LYS A 142 -11.49 -16.15 0.95
N LYS A 143 -11.95 -17.21 0.28
CA LYS A 143 -13.37 -17.43 -0.03
C LYS A 143 -14.12 -17.81 1.25
#